data_AF-A0A0Q5ZYL4-F1
#
_entry.id   AF-A0A0Q5ZYL4-F1
#
_cell.length_a   1.000
_cell.length_b   1.000
_cell.length_c   1.000
_cell.angle_alpha   90.00
_cell.angle_beta   90.00
_cell.angle_gamma   90.00
#
_symmetry.space_group_name_H-M   'P 1'
#
loop_
_entity.id
_entity.type
_entity.pdbx_description
1 polymer ?
#
loop_
_entity_poly.entity_id
_entity_poly.type
_entity_poly.pdbx_seq_one_letter_code
_entity_poly.pdbx_strand_id
1 'polypeptide(L)'
;MAIPKQIFQTFKTDKLPWLTKFHIKRMLRKNPEYEYHFYDDNRIQTFFEEEFPPEYLKAYNRLTIGAAKADFFRYAILYKKGGVYLDVDSGINKPIKKFILEDDVALVTDEIPHTYYVQWGLAYAAGHPFLQRTLEMILDNIKNNPHPHNVHKTTGPTVYTDAVKACLKENPTIPHRFMGPHYDNNMQFKYKLGKFFLYSDKSEHWKRKQLTQNIIKPENEDSI
;
A
#
# COMPACT_ATOMS: atom_id res chain seq x y z
N MET A 1 -5.46 21.49 -2.47
CA MET A 1 -5.08 20.34 -1.62
C MET A 1 -4.02 19.55 -2.36
N ALA A 2 -2.81 19.46 -1.81
CA ALA A 2 -1.70 18.82 -2.50
C ALA A 2 -1.83 17.29 -2.56
N ILE A 3 -2.41 16.66 -1.54
CA ILE A 3 -2.92 15.28 -1.61
C ILE A 3 -4.28 15.27 -2.36
N PRO A 4 -4.39 14.62 -3.53
CA PRO A 4 -5.65 14.55 -4.27
C PRO A 4 -6.79 13.88 -3.50
N LYS A 5 -8.04 14.28 -3.80
CA LYS A 5 -9.23 13.73 -3.15
C LYS A 5 -9.68 12.40 -3.78
N GLN A 6 -8.81 11.39 -3.69
CA GLN A 6 -9.05 10.04 -4.22
C GLN A 6 -8.75 9.01 -3.12
N ILE A 7 -9.55 7.96 -3.05
CA ILE A 7 -9.36 6.82 -2.14
C ILE A 7 -9.19 5.55 -2.95
N PHE A 8 -8.09 4.84 -2.71
CA PHE A 8 -7.74 3.59 -3.36
C PHE A 8 -7.81 2.42 -2.37
N GLN A 9 -8.45 1.34 -2.79
CA GLN A 9 -8.38 0.04 -2.11
C GLN A 9 -8.18 -1.07 -3.14
N THR A 10 -7.59 -2.18 -2.73
CA THR A 10 -7.41 -3.35 -3.58
C THR A 10 -7.77 -4.65 -2.87
N PHE A 11 -8.26 -5.61 -3.65
CA PHE A 11 -8.37 -7.01 -3.26
C PHE A 11 -8.35 -7.87 -4.51
N LYS A 12 -8.12 -9.19 -4.38
CA LYS A 12 -7.99 -10.10 -5.53
C LYS A 12 -9.14 -10.02 -6.54
N THR A 13 -10.35 -9.73 -6.05
CA THR A 13 -11.59 -9.62 -6.85
C THR A 13 -12.49 -8.54 -6.27
N ASP A 14 -13.34 -7.96 -7.12
CA ASP A 14 -14.43 -7.05 -6.78
C ASP A 14 -15.61 -7.71 -6.03
N LYS A 15 -15.63 -9.05 -5.95
CA LYS A 15 -16.61 -9.83 -5.17
C LYS A 15 -16.33 -9.76 -3.67
N LEU A 16 -16.45 -8.56 -3.10
CA LEU A 16 -16.25 -8.31 -1.67
C LEU A 16 -17.43 -8.80 -0.81
N PRO A 17 -17.18 -9.31 0.41
CA PRO A 17 -18.22 -9.62 1.38
C PRO A 17 -19.14 -8.43 1.66
N TRP A 18 -20.41 -8.69 1.98
CA TRP A 18 -21.38 -7.63 2.29
C TRP A 18 -20.90 -6.73 3.44
N LEU A 19 -20.28 -7.32 4.47
CA LEU A 19 -19.73 -6.55 5.60
C LEU A 19 -18.66 -5.56 5.14
N THR A 20 -17.76 -5.98 4.26
CA THR A 20 -16.74 -5.11 3.64
C THR A 20 -17.37 -3.97 2.86
N LYS A 21 -18.36 -4.28 2.01
CA LYS A 21 -19.10 -3.27 1.23
C LYS A 21 -19.81 -2.27 2.16
N PHE A 22 -20.35 -2.72 3.29
CA PHE A 22 -20.96 -1.86 4.30
C PHE A 22 -19.95 -0.88 4.91
N HIS A 23 -18.76 -1.35 5.28
CA HIS A 23 -17.69 -0.50 5.82
C HIS A 23 -17.22 0.54 4.80
N ILE A 24 -17.01 0.14 3.53
CA ILE A 24 -16.67 1.04 2.43
C ILE A 24 -17.76 2.12 2.28
N LYS A 25 -19.03 1.73 2.19
CA LYS A 25 -20.14 2.68 2.05
C LYS A 25 -20.22 3.66 3.21
N ARG A 26 -19.97 3.21 4.44
CA ARG A 26 -19.93 4.07 5.64
C ARG A 26 -18.76 5.05 5.59
N MET A 27 -17.59 4.63 5.10
CA MET A 27 -16.42 5.49 4.90
C MET A 27 -16.71 6.58 3.86
N LEU A 28 -17.27 6.22 2.70
CA LEU A 28 -17.55 7.17 1.61
C LEU A 28 -18.63 8.19 1.98
N ARG A 29 -19.66 7.78 2.74
CA ARG A 29 -20.67 8.72 3.26
C ARG A 29 -20.09 9.83 4.14
N LYS A 30 -18.97 9.59 4.82
CA LYS A 30 -18.27 10.60 5.63
C LYS A 30 -17.35 11.50 4.82
N ASN A 31 -17.05 11.10 3.58
CA ASN A 31 -16.07 11.74 2.69
C ASN A 31 -16.66 11.88 1.28
N PRO A 32 -17.83 12.53 1.11
CA PRO A 32 -18.52 12.63 -0.19
C PRO A 32 -17.69 13.39 -1.24
N GLU A 33 -16.69 14.16 -0.83
CA GLU A 33 -15.77 14.88 -1.71
C GLU A 33 -14.63 14.03 -2.28
N TYR A 34 -14.50 12.77 -1.86
CA TYR A 34 -13.48 11.85 -2.35
C TYR A 34 -14.03 10.91 -3.41
N GLU A 35 -13.33 10.80 -4.52
CA GLU A 35 -13.57 9.74 -5.50
C GLU A 35 -13.02 8.40 -4.98
N TYR A 36 -13.74 7.31 -5.24
CA TYR A 36 -13.36 5.99 -4.77
C TYR A 36 -12.99 5.07 -5.94
N HIS A 37 -11.80 4.48 -5.87
CA HIS A 37 -11.29 3.57 -6.87
C HIS A 37 -10.93 2.23 -6.23
N PHE A 38 -11.59 1.17 -6.70
CA PHE A 38 -11.27 -0.20 -6.31
C PHE A 38 -10.51 -0.91 -7.42
N TYR A 39 -9.38 -1.51 -7.07
CA TYR A 39 -8.51 -2.24 -8.00
C TYR A 39 -8.49 -3.72 -7.67
N ASP A 40 -8.99 -4.54 -8.61
CA ASP A 40 -8.74 -5.97 -8.60
C ASP A 40 -7.42 -6.32 -9.31
N ASP A 41 -7.04 -7.59 -9.28
CA ASP A 41 -5.75 -8.02 -9.85
C ASP A 41 -5.63 -7.63 -11.34
N ASN A 42 -6.72 -7.70 -12.11
CA ASN A 42 -6.72 -7.32 -13.54
C ASN A 42 -6.49 -5.82 -13.72
N ARG A 43 -7.22 -4.98 -12.97
CA ARG A 43 -7.01 -3.52 -13.04
C ARG A 43 -5.61 -3.10 -12.60
N ILE A 44 -4.98 -3.83 -11.67
CA ILE A 44 -3.59 -3.58 -11.28
C ILE A 44 -2.63 -3.89 -12.43
N GLN A 45 -2.85 -4.99 -13.17
CA GLN A 45 -2.02 -5.32 -14.34
C GLN A 45 -2.10 -4.21 -15.38
N THR A 46 -3.32 -3.82 -15.78
CA THR A 46 -3.55 -2.73 -16.74
C THR A 46 -2.93 -1.42 -16.25
N PHE A 47 -3.06 -1.11 -14.96
CA PHE A 47 -2.43 0.07 -14.38
C PHE A 47 -0.91 0.09 -14.54
N PHE A 48 -0.23 -1.02 -14.25
CA PHE A 48 1.22 -1.08 -14.42
C PHE A 48 1.63 -1.02 -15.89
N GLU A 49 0.85 -1.64 -16.79
CA GLU A 49 1.08 -1.59 -18.23
C GLU A 49 0.94 -0.19 -18.82
N GLU A 50 -0.08 0.57 -18.38
CA GLU A 50 -0.38 1.90 -18.92
C GLU A 50 0.46 3.02 -18.29
N GLU A 51 0.81 2.91 -17.01
CA GLU A 51 1.28 4.06 -16.21
C GLU A 51 2.76 3.97 -15.82
N PHE A 52 3.38 2.81 -15.97
CA PHE A 52 4.78 2.55 -15.59
C PHE A 52 5.59 1.91 -16.72
N PRO A 53 6.92 2.07 -16.72
CA PRO A 53 7.78 1.32 -17.63
C PRO A 53 7.63 -0.21 -17.49
N PRO A 54 7.87 -1.00 -18.57
CA PRO A 54 7.60 -2.44 -18.60
C PRO A 54 8.28 -3.25 -17.47
N GLU A 55 9.41 -2.80 -16.95
CA GLU A 55 10.12 -3.45 -15.85
C GLU A 55 9.29 -3.49 -14.55
N TYR A 56 8.39 -2.55 -14.32
CA TYR A 56 7.50 -2.56 -13.16
C TYR A 56 6.47 -3.68 -13.26
N LEU A 57 5.84 -3.83 -14.42
CA LEU A 57 4.90 -4.90 -14.70
C LEU A 57 5.60 -6.27 -14.62
N LYS A 58 6.82 -6.39 -15.18
CA LYS A 58 7.66 -7.59 -15.06
C LYS A 58 7.94 -7.91 -13.60
N ALA A 59 8.38 -6.94 -12.81
CA ALA A 59 8.65 -7.11 -11.38
C ALA A 59 7.40 -7.52 -10.59
N TYR A 60 6.26 -6.88 -10.85
CA TYR A 60 4.97 -7.21 -10.24
C TYR A 60 4.55 -8.66 -10.54
N ASN A 61 4.74 -9.12 -11.78
CA ASN A 61 4.41 -10.48 -12.21
C ASN A 61 5.32 -11.56 -11.62
N ARG A 62 6.53 -11.20 -11.20
CA ARG A 62 7.46 -12.10 -10.50
C ARG A 62 7.07 -12.34 -9.04
N LEU A 63 6.26 -11.47 -8.42
CA LEU A 63 5.80 -11.67 -7.04
C LEU A 63 4.79 -12.82 -6.96
N THR A 64 5.04 -13.79 -6.08
CA THR A 64 4.19 -14.98 -5.88
C THR A 64 3.14 -14.80 -4.79
N ILE A 65 3.36 -13.86 -3.87
CA ILE A 65 2.51 -13.65 -2.70
C ILE A 65 1.65 -12.41 -2.89
N GLY A 66 0.32 -12.57 -2.79
CA GLY A 66 -0.64 -11.48 -2.98
C GLY A 66 -0.45 -10.28 -2.04
N ALA A 67 0.02 -10.50 -0.81
CA ALA A 67 0.36 -9.39 0.09
C ALA A 67 1.53 -8.55 -0.45
N ALA A 68 2.55 -9.19 -1.00
CA ALA A 68 3.69 -8.49 -1.60
C ALA A 68 3.27 -7.69 -2.85
N LYS A 69 2.36 -8.26 -3.65
CA LYS A 69 1.73 -7.55 -4.78
C LYS A 69 0.96 -6.31 -4.34
N ALA A 70 0.14 -6.43 -3.30
CA ALA A 70 -0.62 -5.32 -2.75
C ALA A 70 0.29 -4.23 -2.15
N ASP A 71 1.40 -4.62 -1.52
CA ASP A 71 2.42 -3.68 -1.05
C ASP A 71 3.02 -2.89 -2.23
N PHE A 72 3.46 -3.56 -3.29
CA PHE A 72 4.02 -2.87 -4.45
C PHE A 72 2.99 -1.93 -5.10
N PHE A 73 1.76 -2.41 -5.30
CA PHE A 73 0.69 -1.61 -5.90
C PHE A 73 0.38 -0.35 -5.09
N ARG A 74 0.28 -0.41 -3.75
CA ARG A 74 -0.11 0.77 -2.95
C ARG A 74 0.89 1.92 -3.05
N TYR A 75 2.18 1.61 -3.18
CA TYR A 75 3.20 2.64 -3.40
C TYR A 75 3.14 3.17 -4.83
N ALA A 76 2.96 2.30 -5.82
CA ALA A 76 2.90 2.69 -7.22
C ALA A 76 1.70 3.59 -7.53
N ILE A 77 0.50 3.23 -7.05
CA ILE A 77 -0.72 4.02 -7.28
C ILE A 77 -0.62 5.40 -6.64
N LEU A 78 -0.12 5.49 -5.41
CA LEU A 78 0.04 6.78 -4.74
C LEU A 78 1.19 7.60 -5.32
N TYR A 79 2.28 6.98 -5.77
CA TYR A 79 3.34 7.70 -6.46
C TYR A 79 2.82 8.32 -7.74
N LYS A 80 2.03 7.58 -8.53
CA LYS A 80 1.53 8.06 -9.82
C LYS A 80 0.37 9.05 -9.70
N LYS A 81 -0.63 8.73 -8.87
CA LYS A 81 -1.90 9.47 -8.80
C LYS A 81 -2.08 10.31 -7.53
N GLY A 82 -1.26 10.08 -6.50
CA GLY A 82 -1.48 10.65 -5.17
C GLY A 82 -2.78 10.13 -4.53
N GLY A 83 -3.16 10.72 -3.42
CA GLY A 83 -4.42 10.47 -2.72
C GLY A 83 -4.23 9.66 -1.45
N VAL A 84 -5.25 8.88 -1.10
CA VAL A 84 -5.28 8.04 0.09
C VAL A 84 -5.41 6.58 -0.31
N TYR A 85 -4.50 5.72 0.14
CA TYR A 85 -4.65 4.27 0.03
C TYR A 85 -5.07 3.69 1.38
N LEU A 86 -5.92 2.66 1.36
CA LEU A 86 -6.25 1.84 2.53
C LEU A 86 -6.30 0.36 2.15
N ASP A 87 -5.83 -0.51 3.04
CA ASP A 87 -6.14 -1.94 2.96
C ASP A 87 -7.67 -2.13 3.00
N VAL A 88 -8.17 -3.14 2.29
CA VAL A 88 -9.61 -3.37 2.12
C VAL A 88 -10.34 -3.70 3.43
N ASP A 89 -9.61 -4.15 4.45
CA ASP A 89 -10.14 -4.37 5.80
C ASP A 89 -9.99 -3.15 6.71
N SER A 90 -9.37 -2.07 6.25
CA SER A 90 -9.18 -0.82 6.99
C SER A 90 -10.21 0.24 6.61
N GLY A 91 -10.28 1.34 7.38
CA GLY A 91 -11.26 2.39 7.13
C GLY A 91 -10.95 3.70 7.83
N ILE A 92 -11.84 4.68 7.62
CA ILE A 92 -11.66 6.06 8.11
C ILE A 92 -12.72 6.37 9.18
N ASN A 93 -12.25 6.71 10.38
CA ASN A 93 -13.11 6.97 11.53
C ASN A 93 -13.69 8.39 11.52
N LYS A 94 -12.85 9.40 11.25
CA LYS A 94 -13.24 10.81 11.17
C LYS A 94 -13.18 11.31 9.73
N PRO A 95 -14.01 12.27 9.29
CA PRO A 95 -13.91 12.81 7.93
C PRO A 95 -12.47 13.27 7.61
N ILE A 96 -11.98 12.95 6.41
CA ILE A 96 -10.58 13.18 6.00
C ILE A 96 -10.19 14.64 6.14
N LYS A 97 -11.08 15.57 5.76
CA LYS A 97 -10.91 17.01 5.93
C LYS A 97 -10.64 17.49 7.36
N LYS A 98 -10.84 16.65 8.38
CA LYS A 98 -10.53 16.99 9.78
C LYS A 98 -9.07 16.74 10.14
N PHE A 99 -8.31 16.00 9.33
CA PHE A 99 -6.96 15.59 9.69
C PHE A 99 -5.97 15.52 8.52
N ILE A 100 -6.41 15.67 7.27
CA ILE A 100 -5.54 16.00 6.13
C ILE A 100 -5.80 17.47 5.78
N LEU A 101 -4.75 18.27 5.91
CA LEU A 101 -4.75 19.71 5.67
C LEU A 101 -4.49 20.00 4.19
N GLU A 102 -4.72 21.24 3.75
CA GLU A 102 -4.64 21.58 2.32
C GLU A 102 -3.22 21.57 1.77
N ASP A 103 -2.25 21.88 2.62
CA ASP A 103 -0.81 21.96 2.37
C ASP A 103 -0.06 20.65 2.67
N ASP A 104 -0.73 19.66 3.27
CA ASP A 104 -0.14 18.34 3.46
C ASP A 104 0.20 17.70 2.11
N VAL A 105 1.45 17.26 1.95
CA VAL A 105 1.92 16.48 0.80
C VAL A 105 2.20 15.01 1.15
N ALA A 106 2.38 14.69 2.43
CA ALA A 106 2.61 13.33 2.91
C ALA A 106 2.29 13.24 4.41
N LEU A 107 1.58 12.18 4.80
CA LEU A 107 1.35 11.84 6.19
C LEU A 107 2.06 10.55 6.55
N VAL A 108 2.93 10.63 7.57
CA VAL A 108 3.71 9.49 8.08
C VAL A 108 3.33 9.26 9.54
N THR A 109 3.26 8.00 9.97
CA THR A 109 2.91 7.64 11.35
C THR A 109 3.52 6.30 11.72
N ASP A 110 3.89 6.13 12.98
CA ASP A 110 4.44 4.88 13.50
C ASP A 110 3.35 3.83 13.75
N GLU A 111 3.71 2.56 13.59
CA GLU A 111 2.99 1.42 14.16
C GLU A 111 3.17 1.38 15.69
N ILE A 112 2.43 0.47 16.34
CA ILE A 112 2.61 0.15 17.76
C ILE A 112 2.91 -1.35 17.84
N PRO A 113 4.08 -1.75 18.36
CA PRO A 113 5.20 -0.91 18.83
C PRO A 113 5.88 -0.11 17.69
N HIS A 114 6.62 0.95 18.04
CA HIS A 114 7.26 1.92 17.10
C HIS A 114 8.48 1.34 16.37
N THR A 115 8.25 0.27 15.60
CA THR A 115 9.29 -0.39 14.82
C THR A 115 9.28 0.06 13.36
N TYR A 116 8.08 0.24 12.80
CA TYR A 116 7.87 0.56 11.39
C TYR A 116 6.87 1.70 11.24
N TYR A 117 6.93 2.38 10.10
CA TYR A 117 5.84 3.26 9.68
C TYR A 117 4.66 2.45 9.15
N VAL A 118 3.46 2.96 9.41
CA VAL A 118 2.21 2.38 8.92
C VAL A 118 2.18 2.38 7.39
N GLN A 119 1.81 1.24 6.81
CA GLN A 119 1.60 1.09 5.37
C GLN A 119 0.19 0.60 4.98
N TRP A 120 -0.62 0.14 5.94
CA TRP A 120 -2.00 -0.30 5.70
C TRP A 120 -2.94 0.87 5.36
N GLY A 121 -2.51 2.09 5.66
CA GLY A 121 -3.10 3.34 5.21
C GLY A 121 -1.98 4.31 4.87
N LEU A 122 -2.11 5.06 3.78
CA LEU A 122 -1.11 6.00 3.30
C LEU A 122 -1.81 7.22 2.69
N ALA A 123 -1.22 8.41 2.83
CA ALA A 123 -1.74 9.64 2.22
C ALA A 123 -0.58 10.47 1.65
N TYR A 124 -0.57 10.68 0.34
CA TYR A 124 0.54 11.26 -0.40
C TYR A 124 0.08 12.12 -1.58
N ALA A 125 0.80 13.21 -1.84
CA ALA A 125 0.79 13.87 -3.12
C ALA A 125 1.49 12.97 -4.16
N ALA A 126 1.11 13.11 -5.44
CA ALA A 126 1.78 12.39 -6.51
C ALA A 126 3.26 12.82 -6.60
N GLY A 127 4.14 11.89 -6.99
CA GLY A 127 5.57 12.14 -7.17
C GLY A 127 6.38 12.28 -5.88
N HIS A 128 5.81 11.94 -4.71
CA HIS A 128 6.52 12.14 -3.44
C HIS A 128 7.81 11.30 -3.33
N PRO A 129 8.95 11.89 -2.91
CA PRO A 129 10.26 11.22 -2.91
C PRO A 129 10.32 9.95 -2.05
N PHE A 130 9.57 9.90 -0.94
CA PHE A 130 9.48 8.68 -0.12
C PHE A 130 8.94 7.49 -0.90
N LEU A 131 7.90 7.70 -1.73
CA LEU A 131 7.31 6.63 -2.52
C LEU A 131 8.23 6.25 -3.68
N GLN A 132 8.87 7.24 -4.31
CA GLN A 132 9.88 6.97 -5.34
C GLN A 132 11.00 6.07 -4.81
N ARG A 133 11.63 6.44 -3.68
CA ARG A 133 12.69 5.66 -3.05
C ARG A 133 12.21 4.27 -2.65
N THR A 134 10.98 4.15 -2.16
CA THR A 134 10.38 2.86 -1.82
C THR A 134 10.26 1.95 -3.05
N LEU A 135 9.77 2.48 -4.18
CA LEU A 135 9.64 1.74 -5.43
C LEU A 135 11.00 1.30 -5.98
N GLU A 136 12.01 2.19 -5.95
CA GLU A 136 13.39 1.87 -6.36
C GLU A 136 13.96 0.71 -5.53
N MET A 137 13.81 0.76 -4.20
CA MET A 137 14.28 -0.31 -3.31
C MET A 137 13.51 -1.63 -3.51
N ILE A 138 12.21 -1.57 -3.79
CA ILE A 138 11.41 -2.76 -4.11
C ILE A 138 11.88 -3.40 -5.41
N LEU A 139 12.12 -2.62 -6.46
CA LEU A 139 12.63 -3.13 -7.72
C LEU A 139 14.00 -3.80 -7.55
N ASP A 140 14.90 -3.19 -6.78
CA ASP A 140 16.21 -3.78 -6.46
C ASP A 140 16.06 -5.09 -5.68
N ASN A 141 15.17 -5.13 -4.69
CA ASN A 141 14.84 -6.35 -3.94
C ASN A 141 14.28 -7.46 -4.85
N ILE A 142 13.43 -7.13 -5.82
CA ILE A 142 12.87 -8.10 -6.77
C ILE A 142 13.95 -8.60 -7.74
N LYS A 143 14.85 -7.72 -8.17
CA LYS A 143 15.97 -8.06 -9.06
C LYS A 143 16.95 -9.00 -8.37
N ASN A 144 17.41 -8.64 -7.16
CA ASN A 144 18.52 -9.32 -6.48
C ASN A 144 18.05 -10.44 -5.53
N ASN A 145 16.76 -10.47 -5.19
CA ASN A 145 16.14 -11.41 -4.25
C ASN A 145 16.94 -11.65 -2.95
N PRO A 146 17.36 -10.60 -2.22
CA PRO A 146 18.14 -10.77 -0.98
C PRO A 146 17.30 -11.35 0.17
N HIS A 147 15.97 -11.38 0.02
CA HIS A 147 15.00 -11.67 1.07
C HIS A 147 13.91 -12.67 0.61
N PRO A 148 14.27 -13.87 0.14
CA PRO A 148 13.35 -14.78 -0.56
C PRO A 148 12.13 -15.23 0.25
N HIS A 149 12.19 -15.15 1.59
CA HIS A 149 11.15 -15.60 2.51
C HIS A 149 10.70 -14.50 3.50
N ASN A 150 10.96 -13.23 3.21
CA ASN A 150 10.61 -12.11 4.08
C ASN A 150 9.87 -10.99 3.33
N VAL A 151 8.54 -11.07 3.29
CA VAL A 151 7.68 -10.08 2.61
C VAL A 151 7.90 -8.67 3.16
N HIS A 152 8.12 -8.55 4.48
CA HIS A 152 8.32 -7.24 5.11
C HIS A 152 9.54 -6.50 4.55
N LYS A 153 10.64 -7.22 4.33
CA LYS A 153 11.87 -6.66 3.77
C LYS A 153 11.83 -6.52 2.25
N THR A 154 11.11 -7.39 1.54
CA THR A 154 11.05 -7.33 0.07
C THR A 154 10.16 -6.18 -0.40
N THR A 155 8.92 -6.11 0.09
CA THR A 155 7.91 -5.14 -0.37
C THR A 155 7.16 -4.43 0.75
N GLY A 156 7.18 -4.96 1.97
CA GLY A 156 6.34 -4.50 3.07
C GLY A 156 6.93 -3.37 3.94
N PRO A 157 6.58 -3.32 5.24
CA PRO A 157 6.78 -2.12 6.05
C PRO A 157 8.26 -1.84 6.35
N THR A 158 9.14 -2.84 6.26
CA THR A 158 10.57 -2.63 6.49
C THR A 158 11.18 -1.81 5.36
N VAL A 159 11.00 -2.22 4.10
CA VAL A 159 11.56 -1.47 2.95
C VAL A 159 10.99 -0.05 2.87
N TYR A 160 9.71 0.12 3.15
CA TYR A 160 9.09 1.44 3.19
C TYR A 160 9.64 2.33 4.32
N THR A 161 9.80 1.78 5.53
CA THR A 161 10.40 2.50 6.65
C THR A 161 11.83 2.91 6.36
N ASP A 162 12.62 2.00 5.79
CA ASP A 162 14.02 2.23 5.44
C ASP A 162 14.14 3.30 4.34
N ALA A 163 13.26 3.26 3.33
CA ALA A 163 13.19 4.28 2.28
C ALA A 163 12.90 5.68 2.83
N VAL A 164 11.86 5.82 3.66
CA VAL A 164 11.51 7.10 4.31
C VAL A 164 12.68 7.62 5.15
N LYS A 165 13.29 6.75 5.98
CA LYS A 165 14.44 7.12 6.82
C LYS A 165 15.66 7.52 6.00
N ALA A 166 15.93 6.84 4.89
CA ALA A 166 17.03 7.19 3.99
C ALA A 166 16.81 8.57 3.35
N CYS A 167 15.61 8.83 2.83
CA CYS A 167 15.25 10.15 2.29
C CYS A 167 15.41 11.26 3.32
N LEU A 168 14.93 11.04 4.57
CA LEU A 168 15.04 12.04 5.63
C LEU A 168 16.47 12.24 6.13
N LYS A 169 17.31 11.19 6.06
CA LYS A 169 18.74 11.30 6.37
C LYS A 169 19.48 12.15 5.32
N GLU A 170 19.13 11.98 4.05
CA GLU A 170 19.72 12.72 2.93
C GLU A 170 19.19 14.17 2.85
N ASN A 171 17.89 14.35 3.06
CA ASN A 171 17.23 15.65 3.06
C ASN A 171 16.16 15.71 4.17
N PRO A 172 16.52 16.24 5.35
CA PRO A 172 15.60 16.37 6.48
C PRO A 172 14.42 17.31 6.24
N THR A 173 14.48 18.18 5.22
CA THR A 173 13.45 19.19 4.94
C THR A 173 12.45 18.76 3.87
N ILE A 174 12.46 17.50 3.43
CA ILE A 174 11.39 16.96 2.57
C ILE A 174 10.05 17.26 3.25
N PRO A 175 9.09 17.94 2.59
CA PRO A 175 7.83 18.27 3.25
C PRO A 175 7.03 17.01 3.58
N HIS A 176 6.66 16.84 4.85
CA HIS A 176 5.81 15.76 5.35
C HIS A 176 5.31 16.15 6.74
N ARG A 177 4.25 15.50 7.21
CA ARG A 177 3.77 15.66 8.58
C ARG A 177 3.70 14.32 9.29
N PHE A 178 4.36 14.24 10.45
CA PHE A 178 4.19 13.12 11.36
C PHE A 178 2.88 13.26 12.14
N MET A 179 2.07 12.22 12.09
CA MET A 179 0.89 12.07 12.94
C MET A 179 1.22 11.15 14.12
N GLY A 180 0.47 11.26 15.22
CA GLY A 180 0.62 10.30 16.30
C GLY A 180 0.26 8.89 15.82
N PRO A 181 0.72 7.84 16.53
CA PRO A 181 0.69 6.46 16.06
C PRO A 181 -0.69 6.03 15.55
N HIS A 182 -0.72 5.26 14.45
CA HIS A 182 -1.95 4.87 13.74
C HIS A 182 -2.89 6.05 13.45
N TYR A 183 -2.34 7.15 12.95
CA TYR A 183 -3.09 8.34 12.52
C TYR A 183 -3.94 8.98 13.63
N ASP A 184 -3.53 8.96 14.89
CA ASP A 184 -4.29 9.50 16.03
C ASP A 184 -5.74 8.96 16.09
N ASN A 185 -5.93 7.67 15.77
CA ASN A 185 -7.22 6.99 15.62
C ASN A 185 -8.17 7.61 14.56
N ASN A 186 -7.68 8.52 13.71
CA ASN A 186 -8.48 9.10 12.62
C ASN A 186 -8.74 8.07 11.51
N MET A 187 -7.81 7.13 11.33
CA MET A 187 -7.97 5.91 10.53
C MET A 187 -7.99 4.68 11.45
N GLN A 188 -8.57 3.58 10.97
CA GLN A 188 -8.68 2.32 11.69
C GLN A 188 -8.00 1.20 10.91
N PHE A 189 -7.04 0.55 11.56
CA PHE A 189 -6.52 -0.74 11.13
C PHE A 189 -7.54 -1.83 11.47
N LYS A 190 -8.14 -2.44 10.45
CA LYS A 190 -9.08 -3.58 10.54
C LYS A 190 -10.40 -3.30 11.25
N TYR A 191 -11.51 -3.48 10.54
CA TYR A 191 -12.83 -3.57 11.18
C TYR A 191 -13.10 -4.95 11.78
N LYS A 192 -13.97 -4.97 12.79
CA LYS A 192 -14.38 -6.19 13.51
C LYS A 192 -14.92 -7.23 12.52
N LEU A 193 -14.48 -8.48 12.64
CA LEU A 193 -14.82 -9.61 11.77
C LEU A 193 -14.31 -9.55 10.33
N GLY A 194 -13.61 -8.49 9.88
CA GLY A 194 -13.10 -8.41 8.50
C GLY A 194 -12.23 -9.60 8.10
N LYS A 195 -11.36 -10.05 9.02
CA LYS A 195 -10.50 -11.21 8.78
C LYS A 195 -11.27 -12.51 8.51
N PHE A 196 -12.42 -12.70 9.15
CA PHE A 196 -13.21 -13.93 9.02
C PHE A 196 -13.87 -14.03 7.63
N PHE A 197 -14.35 -12.91 7.10
CA PHE A 197 -15.04 -12.87 5.81
C PHE A 197 -14.10 -12.70 4.62
N LEU A 198 -12.95 -12.03 4.79
CA LEU A 198 -12.01 -11.79 3.70
C LEU A 198 -10.95 -12.89 3.56
N TYR A 199 -10.58 -13.56 4.65
CA TYR A 199 -9.49 -14.53 4.66
C TYR A 199 -9.98 -15.87 5.26
N SER A 200 -10.91 -16.52 4.54
CA SER A 200 -11.52 -17.79 4.96
C SER A 200 -10.51 -18.95 5.03
N ASP A 201 -9.51 -18.97 4.15
CA ASP A 201 -8.45 -19.98 4.15
C ASP A 201 -7.19 -19.48 4.86
N LYS A 202 -6.90 -20.07 6.03
CA LYS A 202 -5.70 -19.75 6.82
C LYS A 202 -4.41 -20.28 6.21
N SER A 203 -4.46 -21.33 5.38
CA SER A 203 -3.28 -21.88 4.70
C SER A 203 -2.73 -20.89 3.66
N GLU A 204 -3.63 -20.13 3.04
CA GLU A 204 -3.32 -19.12 2.03
C GLU A 204 -2.76 -17.80 2.60
N HIS A 205 -2.69 -17.67 3.94
CA HIS A 205 -2.19 -16.46 4.57
C HIS A 205 -0.69 -16.25 4.33
N TRP A 206 -0.31 -15.04 3.95
CA TRP A 206 1.05 -14.70 3.51
C TRP A 206 2.15 -15.12 4.50
N LYS A 207 1.91 -15.01 5.83
CA LYS A 207 2.87 -15.43 6.87
C LYS A 207 3.26 -16.91 6.80
N ARG A 208 2.38 -17.78 6.29
CA ARG A 208 2.67 -19.20 6.07
C ARG A 208 3.29 -19.42 4.70
N LYS A 209 2.67 -18.81 3.69
CA LYS A 209 3.10 -18.84 2.29
C LYS A 209 4.57 -18.48 2.10
N GLN A 210 5.06 -17.45 2.77
CA GLN A 210 6.46 -17.03 2.64
C GLN A 210 7.47 -18.04 3.21
N LEU A 211 7.06 -18.94 4.11
CA LEU A 211 7.95 -19.95 4.70
C LEU A 211 8.23 -21.11 3.74
N THR A 212 7.33 -21.34 2.78
CA THR A 212 7.38 -22.51 1.90
C THR A 212 7.55 -22.15 0.43
N GLN A 213 7.39 -20.87 0.06
CA GLN A 213 7.58 -20.40 -1.31
C GLN A 213 8.49 -19.18 -1.35
N ASN A 214 9.31 -19.11 -2.39
CA ASN A 214 10.07 -17.91 -2.67
C ASN A 214 9.10 -16.79 -3.11
N ILE A 215 9.27 -15.60 -2.55
CA ILE A 215 8.43 -14.43 -2.87
C ILE A 215 8.59 -14.01 -4.34
N ILE A 216 9.74 -14.30 -4.93
CA ILE A 216 10.11 -13.88 -6.28
C ILE A 216 10.34 -15.11 -7.16
N LYS A 217 9.62 -15.18 -8.28
CA LYS A 217 9.90 -16.16 -9.34
C LYS A 217 11.24 -15.85 -10.03
N PRO A 218 12.01 -16.87 -10.43
CA PRO A 218 13.19 -16.66 -11.28
C PRO A 218 12.78 -15.94 -12.58
N GLU A 219 13.71 -15.20 -13.17
CA GLU A 219 13.48 -14.70 -14.54
C GLU A 219 13.51 -15.90 -15.48
N ASN A 220 12.41 -16.16 -16.19
CA ASN A 220 12.44 -17.08 -17.32
C ASN A 220 13.11 -16.34 -18.48
N GLU A 221 14.10 -16.96 -19.13
CA GLU A 221 14.78 -16.40 -20.32
C GLU A 221 13.82 -16.18 -21.50
N ASP A 222 12.61 -16.75 -21.47
CA ASP A 222 11.66 -16.79 -22.61
C ASP A 222 10.44 -15.86 -22.50
N SER A 223 10.53 -14.74 -21.78
CA SER A 223 9.45 -13.75 -21.75
C SER A 223 9.91 -12.42 -22.36
N ILE A 224 10.04 -12.43 -23.68
CA ILE A 224 10.06 -11.27 -24.57
C ILE A 224 8.66 -11.13 -25.17
#